data_AF-A0A520ACA4-F1
#
_entry.id   AF-A0A520ACA4-F1
#
_cell.length_a   1.000
_cell.length_b   1.000
_cell.length_c   1.000
_cell.angle_alpha   90.00
_cell.angle_beta   90.00
_cell.angle_gamma   90.00
#
_symmetry.space_group_name_H-M   'P 1'
#
loop_
_entity.id
_entity.type
_entity.pdbx_description
1 polymer ?
#
loop_
_entity_poly.entity_id
_entity_poly.type
_entity_poly.pdbx_seq_one_letter_code
_entity_poly.pdbx_strand_id
1 'polypeptide(L)'
;MTVIIILFLIIFPTIGYIIYKGIRRNVKPIIAIGEFIYILIFAITIGFFCLGWLFNSDDYYTAIDIVDGGYSPFASRHLPTLIFFFALSIFSLIKLWYKGRGLPPLLFSLCVVFVIIGIPISFAVTLQISSNTEYSTEKYLFGLMPLFYIFTSIIVLIRVINTEAVAASSKTYRNKFLNYLNQKLAKTETQPIWILLMLVPVFIIVVVILMLFGQDANSITKVFTETTTWTFSQKTHPPFLEHKGHYLCTVAVCGTPAIVKPLRLGKRHGHEIIVNRQLLIANAFEELIQENAPYFHKVIRGFYDKYGYPLSRKITTAKASNAVYILMKPLEYF
;
A
#
# COMPACT_ATOMS: atom_id res chain seq x y z
N MET A 1 -2.55 -28.11 -12.49
CA MET A 1 -2.32 -26.70 -12.09
C MET A 1 -0.93 -26.50 -11.48
N THR A 2 -0.54 -27.31 -10.48
CA THR A 2 0.79 -27.24 -9.82
C THR A 2 1.98 -27.41 -10.77
N VAL A 3 1.95 -28.40 -11.66
CA VAL A 3 3.03 -28.64 -12.65
C VAL A 3 3.21 -27.44 -13.60
N ILE A 4 2.11 -26.80 -14.02
CA ILE A 4 2.14 -25.64 -14.92
C ILE A 4 2.77 -24.42 -14.22
N ILE A 5 2.45 -24.21 -12.94
CA ILE A 5 3.03 -23.13 -12.12
C ILE A 5 4.54 -23.35 -11.93
N ILE A 6 4.95 -24.59 -11.64
CA ILE A 6 6.38 -24.93 -11.49
C ILE A 6 7.11 -24.74 -12.81
N LEU A 7 6.52 -25.17 -13.93
CA LEU A 7 7.09 -24.97 -15.26
C LEU A 7 7.26 -23.48 -15.56
N PHE A 8 6.25 -22.66 -15.26
CA PHE A 8 6.29 -21.21 -15.45
C PHE A 8 7.38 -20.54 -14.60
N LEU A 9 7.50 -20.91 -13.32
CA LEU A 9 8.51 -20.40 -12.40
C LEU A 9 9.95 -20.77 -12.80
N ILE A 10 10.16 -21.81 -13.60
CA ILE A 10 11.49 -22.22 -14.08
C ILE A 10 11.78 -21.66 -15.49
N ILE A 11 10.79 -21.67 -16.38
CA ILE A 11 10.94 -21.23 -17.77
C ILE A 11 11.14 -19.71 -17.85
N PHE A 12 10.40 -18.92 -17.07
CA PHE A 12 10.51 -17.46 -17.15
C PHE A 12 11.89 -16.94 -16.73
N PRO A 13 12.47 -17.38 -15.60
CA PRO A 13 13.82 -16.96 -15.22
C PRO A 13 14.90 -17.50 -16.17
N THR A 14 14.75 -18.70 -16.72
CA THR A 14 15.74 -19.26 -17.66
C THR A 14 15.75 -18.52 -19.00
N ILE A 15 14.58 -18.23 -19.57
CA ILE A 15 14.46 -17.37 -20.77
C ILE A 15 14.97 -15.95 -20.45
N GLY A 16 14.59 -15.39 -19.31
CA GLY A 16 15.06 -14.08 -18.85
C GLY A 16 16.58 -14.00 -18.75
N TYR A 17 17.23 -15.05 -18.25
CA TYR A 17 18.69 -15.13 -18.18
C TYR A 17 19.34 -15.18 -19.56
N ILE A 18 18.77 -15.93 -20.50
CA ILE A 18 19.27 -16.01 -21.88
C ILE A 18 19.23 -14.62 -22.55
N ILE A 19 18.11 -13.90 -22.38
CA ILE A 19 17.96 -12.53 -22.89
C ILE A 19 18.96 -11.59 -22.20
N TYR A 20 19.09 -11.67 -20.86
CA TYR A 20 20.01 -10.84 -20.08
C TYR A 20 21.47 -11.05 -20.50
N LYS A 21 21.89 -12.31 -20.67
CA LYS A 21 23.22 -12.68 -21.19
C LYS A 21 23.44 -12.11 -22.59
N GLY A 22 22.41 -12.09 -23.43
CA GLY A 22 22.43 -11.46 -24.75
C GLY A 22 22.67 -9.95 -24.73
N ILE A 23 22.25 -9.26 -23.67
CA ILE A 23 22.42 -7.82 -23.45
C ILE A 23 23.80 -7.52 -22.81
N ARG A 24 24.27 -8.36 -21.88
CA ARG A 24 25.55 -8.21 -21.14
C ARG A 24 26.72 -9.01 -21.74
N ARG A 25 26.88 -9.00 -23.08
CA ARG A 25 27.90 -9.84 -23.78
C ARG A 25 29.35 -9.61 -23.34
N ASN A 26 29.68 -8.41 -22.85
CA ASN A 26 31.06 -8.02 -22.52
C ASN A 26 31.43 -8.25 -21.04
N VAL A 27 30.57 -8.87 -20.24
CA VAL A 27 30.77 -9.06 -18.79
C VAL A 27 31.12 -10.51 -18.48
N LYS A 28 32.03 -10.73 -17.51
CA LYS A 28 32.38 -12.09 -17.05
C LYS A 28 31.12 -12.85 -16.62
N PRO A 29 30.99 -14.14 -16.94
CA PRO A 29 29.76 -14.90 -16.71
C PRO A 29 29.34 -14.93 -15.24
N ILE A 30 30.30 -15.00 -14.31
CA ILE A 30 30.00 -15.04 -12.86
C ILE A 30 29.33 -13.74 -12.37
N ILE A 31 29.75 -12.59 -12.90
CA ILE A 31 29.16 -11.29 -12.58
C ILE A 31 27.77 -11.19 -13.20
N ALA A 32 27.61 -11.59 -14.46
CA ALA A 32 26.31 -11.58 -15.14
C ALA A 32 25.28 -12.48 -14.43
N ILE A 33 25.69 -13.64 -13.91
CA ILE A 33 24.82 -14.53 -13.11
C ILE A 33 24.42 -13.86 -11.80
N GLY A 34 25.37 -13.30 -11.05
CA GLY A 34 25.08 -12.61 -9.78
C GLY A 34 24.13 -11.42 -9.96
N GLU A 35 24.34 -10.63 -11.02
CA GLU A 35 23.47 -9.53 -11.40
C GLU A 35 22.05 -9.99 -11.75
N PHE A 36 21.93 -11.08 -12.52
CA PHE A 36 20.62 -11.63 -12.88
C PHE A 36 19.87 -12.15 -11.65
N ILE A 37 20.55 -12.89 -10.76
CA ILE A 37 19.96 -13.36 -9.50
C ILE A 37 19.46 -12.17 -8.67
N TYR A 38 20.24 -11.09 -8.61
CA TYR A 38 19.84 -9.89 -7.89
C TYR A 38 18.59 -9.21 -8.49
N ILE A 39 18.53 -9.07 -9.82
CA ILE A 39 17.33 -8.56 -10.51
C ILE A 39 16.12 -9.45 -10.21
N LEU A 40 16.31 -10.77 -10.23
CA LEU A 40 15.24 -11.72 -9.95
C LEU A 40 14.72 -11.57 -8.52
N ILE A 41 15.61 -11.45 -7.53
CA ILE A 41 15.23 -11.19 -6.13
C ILE A 41 14.47 -9.87 -6.02
N PHE A 42 14.95 -8.80 -6.67
CA PHE A 42 14.27 -7.52 -6.66
C PHE A 42 12.89 -7.56 -7.33
N ALA A 43 12.75 -8.31 -8.42
CA ALA A 43 11.45 -8.53 -9.05
C ALA A 43 10.48 -9.32 -8.15
N ILE A 44 10.99 -10.31 -7.41
CA ILE A 44 10.21 -11.07 -6.42
C ILE A 44 9.75 -10.15 -5.28
N THR A 45 10.58 -9.23 -4.80
CA THR A 45 10.17 -8.29 -3.74
C THR A 45 9.05 -7.35 -4.21
N ILE A 46 9.12 -6.87 -5.46
CA ILE A 46 8.02 -6.12 -6.09
C ILE A 46 6.76 -7.00 -6.21
N GLY A 47 6.92 -8.27 -6.60
CA GLY A 47 5.82 -9.24 -6.65
C GLY A 47 5.10 -9.41 -5.31
N PHE A 48 5.85 -9.53 -4.21
CA PHE A 48 5.28 -9.58 -2.87
C PHE A 48 4.55 -8.28 -2.50
N PHE A 49 5.11 -7.13 -2.86
CA PHE A 49 4.46 -5.84 -2.64
C PHE A 49 3.10 -5.77 -3.36
N CYS A 50 3.04 -6.21 -4.63
CA CYS A 50 1.79 -6.28 -5.38
C CYS A 50 0.81 -7.31 -4.79
N LEU A 51 1.32 -8.45 -4.30
CA LEU A 51 0.51 -9.51 -3.70
C LEU A 51 -0.14 -9.05 -2.39
N GLY A 52 0.53 -8.20 -1.60
CA GLY A 52 -0.08 -7.58 -0.42
C GLY A 52 -1.37 -6.80 -0.75
N TRP A 53 -1.47 -6.24 -1.96
CA TRP A 53 -2.65 -5.50 -2.41
C TRP A 53 -3.87 -6.40 -2.64
N LEU A 54 -3.68 -7.71 -2.84
CA LEU A 54 -4.79 -8.65 -2.98
C LEU A 54 -5.57 -8.78 -1.68
N PHE A 55 -4.91 -8.55 -0.55
CA PHE A 55 -5.51 -8.71 0.77
C PHE A 55 -5.89 -7.38 1.44
N ASN A 56 -5.22 -6.29 1.09
CA ASN A 56 -5.42 -4.97 1.69
C ASN A 56 -5.79 -3.94 0.61
N SER A 57 -7.01 -4.01 0.10
CA SER A 57 -7.46 -3.20 -1.05
C SER A 57 -8.55 -2.18 -0.72
N ASP A 58 -9.19 -2.32 0.44
CA ASP A 58 -10.35 -1.52 0.80
C ASP A 58 -9.95 -0.14 1.34
N ASP A 59 -10.72 0.89 0.97
CA ASP A 59 -10.54 2.24 1.49
C ASP A 59 -11.21 2.39 2.87
N TYR A 60 -10.76 3.36 3.66
CA TYR A 60 -11.24 3.56 5.05
C TYR A 60 -12.75 3.81 5.20
N TYR A 61 -13.46 4.18 4.14
CA TYR A 61 -14.89 4.49 4.19
C TYR A 61 -15.78 3.28 3.87
N THR A 62 -15.22 2.13 3.48
CA THR A 62 -15.97 0.90 3.27
C THR A 62 -16.02 0.10 4.57
N ALA A 63 -17.13 -0.59 4.83
CA ALA A 63 -17.21 -1.52 5.94
C ALA A 63 -16.70 -2.88 5.47
N ILE A 64 -15.64 -3.37 6.11
CA ILE A 64 -15.00 -4.65 5.76
C ILE A 64 -15.22 -5.71 6.84
N ASP A 65 -15.11 -6.95 6.43
CA ASP A 65 -14.93 -8.09 7.34
C ASP A 65 -13.44 -8.40 7.46
N ILE A 66 -12.89 -8.29 8.68
CA ILE A 66 -11.45 -8.46 8.98
C ILE A 66 -10.95 -9.87 8.57
N VAL A 67 -11.85 -10.85 8.48
CA VAL A 67 -11.49 -12.22 8.09
C VAL A 67 -11.29 -12.33 6.58
N ASP A 68 -12.05 -11.56 5.80
CA ASP A 68 -12.09 -11.67 4.34
C ASP A 68 -11.26 -10.57 3.64
N GLY A 69 -10.83 -9.52 4.36
CA GLY A 69 -9.98 -8.45 3.82
C GLY A 69 -9.45 -7.48 4.87
N GLY A 70 -8.63 -6.54 4.41
CA GLY A 70 -8.02 -5.49 5.23
C GLY A 70 -8.04 -4.12 4.55
N TYR A 71 -7.89 -3.06 5.35
CA TYR A 71 -7.80 -1.71 4.81
C TYR A 71 -6.44 -1.49 4.15
N SER A 72 -6.45 -0.82 3.00
CA SER A 72 -5.24 -0.51 2.26
C SER A 72 -4.30 0.42 3.05
N PRO A 73 -2.97 0.15 3.03
CA PRO A 73 -1.98 1.04 3.64
C PRO A 73 -1.82 2.37 2.92
N PHE A 74 -2.37 2.51 1.70
CA PHE A 74 -2.29 3.74 0.92
C PHE A 74 -3.65 4.14 0.36
N ALA A 75 -3.99 5.42 0.48
CA ALA A 75 -5.27 5.94 0.00
C ALA A 75 -5.39 5.84 -1.53
N SER A 76 -6.41 5.15 -2.03
CA SER A 76 -6.59 4.87 -3.47
C SER A 76 -6.60 6.13 -4.34
N ARG A 77 -7.17 7.24 -3.84
CA ARG A 77 -7.25 8.52 -4.55
C ARG A 77 -5.87 9.14 -4.85
N HIS A 78 -4.93 8.99 -3.93
CA HIS A 78 -3.60 9.59 -4.00
C HIS A 78 -2.50 8.60 -4.40
N LEU A 79 -2.86 7.31 -4.52
CA LEU A 79 -2.00 6.23 -4.95
C LEU A 79 -1.23 6.51 -6.27
N PRO A 80 -1.82 7.15 -7.31
CA PRO A 80 -1.10 7.45 -8.54
C PRO A 80 0.16 8.28 -8.30
N THR A 81 0.14 9.21 -7.34
CA THR A 81 1.30 10.02 -6.96
C THR A 81 2.43 9.13 -6.42
N LEU A 82 2.11 8.22 -5.50
CA LEU A 82 3.09 7.31 -4.90
C LEU A 82 3.69 6.37 -5.95
N ILE A 83 2.85 5.77 -6.80
CA ILE A 83 3.29 4.87 -7.89
C ILE A 83 4.19 5.62 -8.87
N PHE A 84 3.83 6.86 -9.24
CA PHE A 84 4.62 7.65 -10.19
C PHE A 84 6.03 7.95 -9.67
N PHE A 85 6.15 8.39 -8.42
CA PHE A 85 7.45 8.59 -7.79
C PHE A 85 8.25 7.28 -7.70
N PHE A 86 7.63 6.17 -7.26
CA PHE A 86 8.30 4.87 -7.21
C PHE A 86 8.77 4.39 -8.59
N ALA A 87 7.95 4.54 -9.63
CA ALA A 87 8.28 4.15 -10.99
C ALA A 87 9.51 4.93 -11.50
N LEU A 88 9.54 6.25 -11.29
CA LEU A 88 10.68 7.09 -11.66
C LEU A 88 11.94 6.73 -10.88
N SER A 89 11.81 6.47 -9.57
CA SER A 89 12.90 6.05 -8.69
C SER A 89 13.50 4.70 -9.11
N ILE A 90 12.66 3.67 -9.33
CA ILE A 90 13.09 2.34 -9.78
C ILE A 90 13.71 2.41 -11.17
N PHE A 91 13.08 3.12 -12.11
CA PHE A 91 13.63 3.32 -13.46
C PHE A 91 15.01 3.97 -13.41
N SER A 92 15.16 5.01 -12.60
CA SER A 92 16.41 5.75 -12.44
C SER A 92 17.50 4.89 -11.82
N LEU A 93 17.16 4.07 -10.83
CA LEU A 93 18.06 3.10 -10.20
C LEU A 93 18.57 2.07 -11.23
N ILE A 94 17.68 1.49 -12.03
CA ILE A 94 18.04 0.52 -13.08
C ILE A 94 18.97 1.18 -14.12
N LYS A 95 18.67 2.42 -14.55
CA LYS A 95 19.50 3.15 -15.52
C LYS A 95 20.89 3.44 -14.98
N LEU A 96 21.00 3.89 -13.73
CA LEU A 96 22.29 4.17 -13.08
C LEU A 96 23.10 2.89 -12.88
N TRP A 97 22.45 1.79 -12.51
CA TRP A 97 23.12 0.50 -12.33
C TRP A 97 23.67 -0.07 -13.65
N TYR A 98 22.90 0.02 -14.75
CA TYR A 98 23.30 -0.55 -16.04
C TYR A 98 24.32 0.30 -16.80
N LYS A 99 24.07 1.61 -16.93
CA LYS A 99 24.90 2.51 -17.74
C LYS A 99 25.84 3.38 -16.91
N GLY A 100 25.53 3.69 -15.67
CA GLY A 100 26.29 4.64 -14.85
C GLY A 100 26.62 5.92 -15.61
N ARG A 101 27.91 6.18 -15.81
CA ARG A 101 28.44 7.36 -16.53
C ARG A 101 28.25 7.35 -18.04
N GLY A 102 27.81 6.23 -18.62
CA GLY A 102 27.44 6.15 -20.04
C GLY A 102 26.11 6.83 -20.37
N LEU A 103 25.42 7.39 -19.38
CA LEU A 103 24.23 8.20 -19.59
C LEU A 103 24.59 9.63 -20.00
N PRO A 104 23.76 10.31 -20.82
CA PRO A 104 23.89 11.74 -21.05
C PRO A 104 23.91 12.50 -19.71
N PRO A 105 24.73 13.57 -19.56
CA PRO A 105 24.93 14.25 -18.28
C PRO A 105 23.63 14.70 -17.59
N LEU A 106 22.67 15.21 -18.37
CA LEU A 106 21.36 15.62 -17.84
C LEU A 106 20.58 14.43 -17.29
N LEU A 107 20.45 13.36 -18.08
CA LEU A 107 19.74 12.16 -17.68
C LEU A 107 20.38 11.50 -16.45
N PHE A 108 21.71 11.48 -16.39
CA PHE A 108 22.45 11.00 -15.22
C PHE A 108 22.08 11.79 -13.96
N SER A 109 22.13 13.13 -14.01
CA SER A 109 21.80 13.99 -12.85
C SER A 109 20.35 13.79 -12.39
N LEU A 110 19.41 13.71 -13.34
CA LEU A 110 18.00 13.49 -13.07
C LEU A 110 17.73 12.11 -12.46
N CYS A 111 18.41 11.07 -12.94
CA CYS A 111 18.34 9.74 -12.32
C CYS A 111 18.84 9.75 -10.87
N VAL A 112 19.96 10.45 -10.58
CA VAL A 112 20.47 10.56 -9.20
C VAL A 112 19.45 11.23 -8.29
N VAL A 113 18.83 12.32 -8.75
CA VAL A 113 17.78 13.02 -8.00
C VAL A 113 16.58 12.10 -7.72
N PHE A 114 16.08 11.37 -8.71
CA PHE A 114 14.96 10.45 -8.50
C PHE A 114 15.30 9.27 -7.59
N VAL A 115 16.52 8.75 -7.64
CA VAL A 115 16.94 7.72 -6.68
C VAL A 115 16.89 8.25 -5.26
N ILE A 116 17.38 9.47 -5.05
CA ILE A 116 17.41 10.12 -3.73
C ILE A 116 16.00 10.45 -3.23
N ILE A 117 15.09 10.93 -4.09
CA ILE A 117 13.68 11.15 -3.74
C ILE A 117 13.00 9.85 -3.31
N GLY A 118 13.35 8.72 -3.95
CA GLY A 118 12.76 7.42 -3.62
C GLY A 118 13.13 6.90 -2.23
N ILE A 119 14.28 7.30 -1.67
CA ILE A 119 14.74 6.85 -0.34
C ILE A 119 13.79 7.27 0.79
N PRO A 120 13.48 8.57 1.00
CA PRO A 120 12.56 8.99 2.05
C PRO A 120 11.14 8.48 1.81
N ILE A 121 10.68 8.34 0.56
CA ILE A 121 9.38 7.74 0.25
C ILE A 121 9.35 6.26 0.67
N SER A 122 10.39 5.50 0.33
CA SER A 122 10.52 4.09 0.75
C SER A 122 10.60 3.95 2.26
N PHE A 123 11.29 4.88 2.93
CA PHE A 123 11.36 4.92 4.38
C PHE A 123 9.98 5.20 5.00
N ALA A 124 9.24 6.17 4.47
CA ALA A 124 7.89 6.48 4.90
C ALA A 124 6.94 5.28 4.69
N VAL A 125 7.07 4.56 3.59
CA VAL A 125 6.32 3.30 3.36
C VAL A 125 6.65 2.26 4.42
N THR A 126 7.93 2.01 4.71
CA THR A 126 8.34 1.06 5.75
C THR A 126 7.76 1.44 7.12
N LEU A 127 7.73 2.73 7.46
CA LEU A 127 7.11 3.22 8.69
C LEU A 127 5.58 3.07 8.68
N GLN A 128 4.91 3.38 7.56
CA GLN A 128 3.47 3.23 7.41
C GLN A 128 3.00 1.80 7.74
N ILE A 129 3.80 0.79 7.34
CA ILE A 129 3.47 -0.63 7.49
C ILE A 129 3.92 -1.20 8.85
N SER A 130 4.70 -0.44 9.63
CA SER A 130 5.35 -0.94 10.85
C SER A 130 4.36 -1.34 11.95
N SER A 131 3.27 -0.57 12.13
CA SER A 131 2.15 -0.94 12.98
C SER A 131 0.88 -1.07 12.15
N ASN A 132 0.09 -2.08 12.51
CA ASN A 132 -1.26 -2.26 12.01
C ASN A 132 -2.11 -2.76 13.19
N THR A 133 -3.25 -2.12 13.44
CA THR A 133 -4.15 -2.49 14.54
C THR A 133 -5.01 -3.72 14.22
N GLU A 134 -5.08 -4.13 12.96
CA GLU A 134 -5.65 -5.40 12.50
C GLU A 134 -4.59 -6.51 12.67
N TYR A 135 -5.04 -7.69 13.10
CA TYR A 135 -4.19 -8.88 13.22
C TYR A 135 -3.91 -9.51 11.84
N SER A 136 -3.37 -8.74 10.88
CA SER A 136 -2.98 -9.25 9.57
C SER A 136 -1.49 -9.60 9.53
N THR A 137 -1.19 -10.90 9.40
CA THR A 137 0.19 -11.41 9.21
C THR A 137 0.78 -10.94 7.87
N GLU A 138 -0.07 -10.49 6.96
CA GLU A 138 0.27 -10.15 5.57
C GLU A 138 0.96 -8.79 5.42
N LYS A 139 1.01 -7.98 6.49
CA LYS A 139 1.75 -6.70 6.53
C LYS A 139 3.21 -6.83 6.07
N TYR A 140 3.86 -7.97 6.31
CA TYR A 140 5.25 -8.20 5.92
C TYR A 140 5.47 -8.20 4.40
N LEU A 141 4.42 -8.47 3.60
CA LEU A 141 4.49 -8.50 2.14
C LEU A 141 4.86 -7.13 1.56
N PHE A 142 4.36 -6.05 2.15
CA PHE A 142 4.65 -4.70 1.69
C PHE A 142 6.03 -4.18 2.12
N GLY A 143 6.62 -4.71 3.20
CA GLY A 143 7.86 -4.17 3.77
C GLY A 143 9.14 -4.54 3.02
N LEU A 144 9.13 -5.64 2.26
CA LEU A 144 10.36 -6.19 1.66
C LEU A 144 10.89 -5.31 0.51
N MET A 145 10.00 -4.84 -0.37
CA MET A 145 10.36 -4.01 -1.51
C MET A 145 11.02 -2.66 -1.13
N PRO A 146 10.41 -1.81 -0.27
CA PRO A 146 11.00 -0.50 0.07
C PRO A 146 12.36 -0.65 0.78
N LEU A 147 12.51 -1.66 1.65
CA LEU A 147 13.80 -1.96 2.28
C LEU A 147 14.86 -2.31 1.23
N PHE A 148 14.55 -3.24 0.33
CA PHE A 148 15.47 -3.64 -0.74
C PHE A 148 15.84 -2.43 -1.61
N TYR A 149 14.87 -1.60 -1.97
CA TYR A 149 15.10 -0.36 -2.71
C TYR A 149 16.07 0.58 -1.98
N ILE A 150 15.91 0.80 -0.66
CA ILE A 150 16.83 1.66 0.12
C ILE A 150 18.27 1.10 0.08
N PHE A 151 18.44 -0.19 0.36
CA PHE A 151 19.76 -0.83 0.33
C PHE A 151 20.42 -0.75 -1.04
N THR A 152 19.67 -1.08 -2.10
CA THR A 152 20.16 -1.01 -3.50
C THR A 152 20.60 0.43 -3.85
N SER A 153 19.80 1.43 -3.45
CA SER A 153 20.01 2.84 -3.76
C SER A 153 21.27 3.37 -3.09
N ILE A 154 21.50 3.05 -1.82
CA ILE A 154 22.71 3.46 -1.09
C ILE A 154 23.97 2.89 -1.76
N ILE A 155 23.96 1.60 -2.11
CA ILE A 155 25.11 0.95 -2.78
C ILE A 155 25.41 1.62 -4.13
N VAL A 156 24.37 1.85 -4.95
CA VAL A 156 24.52 2.48 -6.26
C VAL A 156 25.01 3.93 -6.12
N LEU A 157 24.45 4.71 -5.19
CA LEU A 157 24.86 6.09 -4.95
C LEU A 157 26.32 6.19 -4.48
N ILE A 158 26.76 5.36 -3.53
CA ILE A 158 28.16 5.34 -3.08
C ILE A 158 29.09 5.03 -4.25
N ARG A 159 28.75 4.01 -5.06
CA ARG A 159 29.53 3.66 -6.26
C ARG A 159 29.61 4.84 -7.23
N VAL A 160 28.48 5.48 -7.52
CA VAL A 160 28.39 6.60 -8.46
C VAL A 160 29.20 7.80 -7.97
N ILE A 161 29.03 8.21 -6.71
CA ILE A 161 29.75 9.34 -6.10
C ILE A 161 31.26 9.10 -6.16
N ASN A 162 31.73 7.91 -5.77
CA ASN A 162 33.15 7.58 -5.82
C ASN A 162 33.71 7.64 -7.25
N THR A 163 32.97 7.12 -8.24
CA THR A 163 33.41 7.18 -9.64
C THR A 163 33.42 8.59 -10.22
N GLU A 164 32.50 9.45 -9.82
CA GLU A 164 32.47 10.85 -10.25
C GLU A 164 33.55 11.69 -9.56
N ALA A 165 33.81 11.46 -8.26
CA ALA A 165 34.85 12.16 -7.52
C ALA A 165 36.24 11.94 -8.12
N VAL A 166 36.59 10.69 -8.46
CA VAL A 166 37.87 10.33 -9.13
C VAL A 166 38.00 10.99 -10.50
N ALA A 167 36.90 11.20 -11.21
CA ALA A 167 36.95 11.81 -12.54
C ALA A 167 36.86 13.33 -12.52
N ALA A 168 36.25 13.92 -11.49
CA ALA A 168 36.27 15.35 -11.27
C ALA A 168 37.67 15.83 -10.86
N SER A 169 38.40 15.03 -10.08
CA SER A 169 39.78 15.34 -9.67
C SER A 169 40.79 15.26 -10.81
N SER A 170 40.54 14.44 -11.85
CA SER A 170 41.43 14.30 -13.00
C SER A 170 41.17 15.30 -14.13
N LYS A 171 40.05 16.03 -14.09
CA LYS A 171 39.68 17.02 -15.13
C LYS A 171 40.15 18.43 -14.75
N THR A 172 40.81 19.10 -15.69
CA THR A 172 41.13 20.52 -15.62
C THR A 172 40.43 21.28 -16.74
N TYR A 173 39.75 22.38 -16.40
CA TYR A 173 39.04 23.20 -17.38
C TYR A 173 39.88 24.43 -17.75
N ARG A 174 39.93 24.75 -19.05
CA ARG A 174 40.63 25.95 -19.54
C ARG A 174 39.98 27.25 -19.04
N ASN A 175 38.65 27.26 -18.87
CA ASN A 175 37.93 28.40 -18.32
C ASN A 175 38.06 28.44 -16.79
N LYS A 176 38.54 29.55 -16.25
CA LYS A 176 38.77 29.77 -14.79
C LYS A 176 37.50 29.54 -13.96
N PHE A 177 36.35 30.00 -14.43
CA PHE A 177 35.08 29.84 -13.72
C PHE A 177 34.63 28.38 -13.68
N LEU A 178 34.69 27.68 -14.82
CA LEU A 178 34.36 26.25 -14.88
C LEU A 178 35.34 25.41 -14.05
N ASN A 179 36.62 25.79 -14.02
CA ASN A 179 37.61 25.09 -13.20
C ASN A 179 37.36 25.31 -11.70
N TYR A 180 36.95 26.52 -11.30
CA TYR A 180 36.52 26.80 -9.93
C TYR A 180 35.29 25.97 -9.53
N LEU A 181 34.27 25.91 -10.39
CA LEU A 181 33.09 25.07 -10.15
C LEU A 181 33.47 23.59 -10.05
N ASN A 182 34.31 23.10 -10.96
CA ASN A 182 34.78 21.71 -10.92
C ASN A 182 35.58 21.41 -9.64
N GLN A 183 36.46 22.31 -9.21
CA GLN A 183 37.22 22.12 -7.95
C GLN A 183 36.30 22.11 -6.73
N LYS A 184 35.24 22.92 -6.72
CA LYS A 184 34.24 22.92 -5.65
C LYS A 184 33.42 21.63 -5.67
N LEU A 185 32.93 21.21 -6.83
CA LEU A 185 32.19 19.96 -7.03
C LEU A 185 33.06 18.70 -6.82
N ALA A 186 34.36 18.77 -7.06
CA ALA A 186 35.30 17.66 -6.82
C ALA A 186 35.57 17.43 -5.33
N LYS A 187 35.33 18.44 -4.48
CA LYS A 187 35.37 18.27 -3.03
C LYS A 187 34.12 17.54 -2.56
N THR A 188 34.30 16.29 -2.14
CA THR A 188 33.26 15.37 -1.64
C THR A 188 32.39 15.99 -0.54
N GLU A 189 32.94 16.88 0.29
CA GLU A 189 32.23 17.53 1.39
C GLU A 189 31.07 18.43 0.93
N THR A 190 31.16 19.05 -0.26
CA THR A 190 30.13 19.99 -0.73
C THR A 190 29.12 19.38 -1.71
N GLN A 191 29.39 18.18 -2.23
CA GLN A 191 28.52 17.50 -3.19
C GLN A 191 27.11 17.20 -2.66
N PRO A 192 26.91 16.72 -1.41
CA PRO A 192 25.57 16.41 -0.89
C PRO A 192 24.64 17.62 -0.88
N ILE A 193 25.16 18.82 -0.61
CA ILE A 193 24.37 20.06 -0.52
C ILE A 193 23.81 20.44 -1.90
N TRP A 194 24.61 20.34 -2.96
CA TRP A 194 24.16 20.66 -4.32
C TRP A 194 23.11 19.67 -4.85
N ILE A 195 23.24 18.41 -4.47
CA ILE A 195 22.26 17.37 -4.81
C ILE A 195 20.92 17.66 -4.11
N LEU A 196 20.96 18.06 -2.83
CA LEU A 196 19.77 18.48 -2.09
C LEU A 196 19.11 19.72 -2.71
N LEU A 197 19.91 20.70 -3.14
CA LEU A 197 19.40 21.90 -3.80
C LEU A 197 18.65 21.57 -5.11
N MET A 198 19.17 20.63 -5.90
CA MET A 198 18.54 20.20 -7.16
C MET A 198 17.32 19.30 -6.96
N LEU A 199 17.18 18.67 -5.80
CA LEU A 199 16.02 17.84 -5.47
C LEU A 199 14.73 18.65 -5.44
N VAL A 200 14.76 19.84 -4.83
CA VAL A 200 13.57 20.69 -4.64
C VAL A 200 12.90 21.10 -5.96
N PRO A 201 13.59 21.70 -6.96
CA PRO A 201 12.94 22.10 -8.20
C PRO A 201 12.40 20.90 -9.00
N VAL A 202 13.12 19.77 -9.02
CA VAL A 202 12.65 18.55 -9.70
C VAL A 202 11.38 18.01 -9.03
N PHE A 203 11.37 17.98 -7.70
CA PHE A 203 10.19 17.55 -6.94
C PHE A 203 8.98 18.46 -7.23
N ILE A 204 9.17 19.79 -7.21
CA ILE A 204 8.11 20.76 -7.52
C ILE A 204 7.56 20.55 -8.94
N ILE A 205 8.43 20.39 -9.95
CA ILE A 205 8.01 20.16 -11.34
C ILE A 205 7.15 18.89 -11.45
N VAL A 206 7.56 17.81 -10.79
CA VAL A 206 6.81 16.56 -10.79
C VAL A 206 5.44 16.74 -10.12
N VAL A 207 5.39 17.42 -8.97
CA VAL A 207 4.12 17.71 -8.29
C VAL A 207 3.21 18.57 -9.18
N VAL A 208 3.74 19.59 -9.85
CA VAL A 208 2.97 20.41 -10.80
C VAL A 208 2.39 19.57 -11.93
N ILE A 209 3.19 18.68 -12.52
CA ILE A 209 2.71 17.75 -13.56
C ILE A 209 1.57 16.88 -13.01
N LEU A 210 1.72 16.30 -11.82
CA LEU A 210 0.68 15.47 -11.20
C LEU A 210 -0.59 16.28 -10.89
N MET A 211 -0.46 17.56 -10.51
CA MET A 211 -1.61 18.45 -10.34
C MET A 211 -2.37 18.67 -11.64
N LEU A 212 -1.68 18.79 -12.78
CA LEU A 212 -2.34 18.85 -14.10
C LEU A 212 -3.11 17.57 -14.43
N PHE A 213 -2.69 16.42 -13.88
CA PHE A 213 -3.42 15.14 -13.96
C PHE A 213 -4.46 14.95 -12.85
N GLY A 214 -4.77 16.00 -12.06
CA GLY A 214 -5.86 15.98 -11.08
C GLY A 214 -5.47 15.48 -9.68
N GLN A 215 -4.18 15.40 -9.37
CA GLN A 215 -3.71 15.13 -8.00
C GLN A 215 -3.63 16.42 -7.17
N ASP A 216 -3.84 16.33 -5.86
CA ASP A 216 -3.63 17.46 -4.95
C ASP A 216 -2.13 17.74 -4.75
N ALA A 217 -1.76 18.98 -4.43
CA ALA A 217 -0.38 19.38 -4.13
C ALA A 217 0.27 18.59 -2.97
N ASN A 218 -0.55 18.14 -2.02
CA ASN A 218 -0.16 17.36 -0.85
C ASN A 218 -0.53 15.86 -0.97
N SER A 219 -0.76 15.36 -2.19
CA SER A 219 -1.12 13.95 -2.44
C SER A 219 -0.12 12.95 -1.85
N ILE A 220 1.18 13.27 -1.89
CA ILE A 220 2.22 12.40 -1.31
C ILE A 220 2.10 12.24 0.21
N THR A 221 1.47 13.19 0.91
CA THR A 221 1.21 13.09 2.34
C THR A 221 -0.13 12.40 2.56
N LYS A 222 -1.16 12.83 1.82
CA LYS A 222 -2.52 12.27 1.92
C LYS A 222 -2.59 10.78 1.61
N VAL A 223 -1.72 10.27 0.75
CA VAL A 223 -1.64 8.83 0.46
C VAL A 223 -1.37 7.99 1.71
N PHE A 224 -0.70 8.54 2.73
CA PHE A 224 -0.44 7.86 4.00
C PHE A 224 -1.41 8.23 5.12
N THR A 225 -2.04 9.41 5.06
CA THR A 225 -2.88 9.92 6.15
C THR A 225 -4.36 9.71 5.91
N GLU A 226 -4.83 9.66 4.66
CA GLU A 226 -6.22 9.34 4.30
C GLU A 226 -6.48 7.82 4.29
N THR A 227 -5.89 7.12 5.26
CA THR A 227 -6.06 5.69 5.53
C THR A 227 -6.52 5.50 6.97
N THR A 228 -6.82 4.26 7.34
CA THR A 228 -7.15 3.85 8.71
C THR A 228 -6.25 2.70 9.15
N THR A 229 -6.22 2.34 10.44
CA THR A 229 -5.50 1.19 11.05
C THR A 229 -3.97 1.09 10.92
N TRP A 230 -3.35 1.86 10.02
CA TRP A 230 -1.89 1.95 9.78
C TRP A 230 -1.21 3.10 10.54
N THR A 231 0.12 3.09 10.63
CA THR A 231 0.93 4.02 11.47
C THR A 231 0.61 5.51 11.30
N PHE A 232 0.50 6.03 10.06
CA PHE A 232 0.23 7.46 9.81
C PHE A 232 -1.23 7.78 9.56
N SER A 233 -2.12 6.79 9.72
CA SER A 233 -3.55 6.93 9.46
C SER A 233 -4.20 8.00 10.33
N GLN A 234 -5.05 8.81 9.71
CA GLN A 234 -5.81 9.87 10.40
C GLN A 234 -7.33 9.71 10.26
N LYS A 235 -7.79 8.71 9.50
CA LYS A 235 -9.23 8.46 9.29
C LYS A 235 -9.72 7.33 10.18
N THR A 236 -10.96 7.48 10.65
CA THR A 236 -11.70 6.42 11.31
C THR A 236 -12.50 5.64 10.27
N HIS A 237 -12.61 4.34 10.46
CA HIS A 237 -13.39 3.47 9.59
C HIS A 237 -14.77 3.16 10.19
N PRO A 238 -15.78 2.80 9.37
CA PRO A 238 -17.02 2.28 9.90
C PRO A 238 -16.77 0.97 10.69
N PRO A 239 -17.64 0.61 11.64
CA PRO A 239 -17.48 -0.62 12.39
C PRO A 239 -17.42 -1.85 11.48
N PHE A 240 -16.60 -2.83 11.87
CA PHE A 240 -16.36 -4.04 11.08
C PHE A 240 -17.66 -4.85 10.86
N LEU A 241 -17.75 -5.51 9.72
CA LEU A 241 -18.77 -6.49 9.45
C LEU A 241 -18.44 -7.77 10.22
N GLU A 242 -19.37 -8.23 11.05
CA GLU A 242 -19.21 -9.49 11.76
C GLU A 242 -19.37 -10.69 10.79
N HIS A 243 -18.31 -11.48 10.56
CA HIS A 243 -18.28 -12.66 9.68
C HIS A 243 -19.33 -13.76 9.98
N LYS A 244 -19.70 -13.87 11.26
CA LYS A 244 -20.76 -14.74 11.79
C LYS A 244 -21.86 -13.92 12.47
N GLY A 245 -21.96 -12.66 12.11
CA GLY A 245 -22.72 -11.66 12.83
C GLY A 245 -24.21 -11.79 12.70
N HIS A 246 -24.89 -11.10 13.62
CA HIS A 246 -26.33 -10.93 13.54
C HIS A 246 -26.67 -10.04 12.35
N TYR A 247 -27.52 -10.52 11.44
CA TYR A 247 -27.84 -9.82 10.20
C TYR A 247 -28.37 -8.40 10.44
N LEU A 248 -29.06 -8.13 11.56
CA LEU A 248 -29.49 -6.77 11.94
C LEU A 248 -28.32 -5.78 12.09
N CYS A 249 -27.17 -6.23 12.63
CA CYS A 249 -25.97 -5.42 12.71
C CYS A 249 -25.43 -5.14 11.30
N THR A 250 -25.40 -6.14 10.42
CA THR A 250 -24.98 -5.98 9.02
C THR A 250 -25.91 -5.02 8.26
N VAL A 251 -27.23 -5.11 8.48
CA VAL A 251 -28.21 -4.18 7.89
C VAL A 251 -27.94 -2.74 8.36
N ALA A 252 -27.67 -2.54 9.64
CA ALA A 252 -27.41 -1.23 10.21
C ALA A 252 -26.12 -0.59 9.68
N VAL A 253 -25.12 -1.40 9.34
CA VAL A 253 -23.83 -0.94 8.79
C VAL A 253 -23.88 -0.73 7.27
N CYS A 254 -24.36 -1.72 6.50
CA CYS A 254 -24.32 -1.69 5.04
C CYS A 254 -25.47 -0.89 4.40
N GLY A 255 -26.59 -0.69 5.11
CA GLY A 255 -27.76 0.01 4.58
C GLY A 255 -27.53 1.51 4.40
N THR A 256 -28.31 2.13 3.50
CA THR A 256 -28.21 3.57 3.28
C THR A 256 -28.72 4.34 4.50
N PRO A 257 -27.99 5.36 5.01
CA PRO A 257 -28.35 6.08 6.23
C PRO A 257 -29.77 6.66 6.24
N ALA A 258 -30.26 7.12 5.08
CA ALA A 258 -31.62 7.65 4.92
C ALA A 258 -32.73 6.62 5.24
N ILE A 259 -32.45 5.33 4.99
CA ILE A 259 -33.40 4.23 5.18
C ILE A 259 -33.20 3.58 6.56
N VAL A 260 -31.99 3.11 6.84
CA VAL A 260 -31.72 2.29 8.04
C VAL A 260 -31.56 3.11 9.32
N LYS A 261 -31.37 4.44 9.20
CA LYS A 261 -31.36 5.42 10.29
C LYS A 261 -30.52 4.96 11.49
N PRO A 262 -29.19 4.86 11.33
CA PRO A 262 -28.30 4.51 12.45
C PRO A 262 -28.42 5.56 13.56
N LEU A 263 -28.48 5.11 14.81
CA LEU A 263 -28.71 5.98 15.98
C LEU A 263 -27.42 6.28 16.74
N ARG A 264 -26.65 5.24 17.07
CA ARG A 264 -25.41 5.35 17.86
C ARG A 264 -24.48 4.17 17.64
N LEU A 265 -23.24 4.32 18.08
CA LEU A 265 -22.30 3.20 18.26
C LEU A 265 -22.63 2.47 19.56
N GLY A 266 -22.57 1.14 19.50
CA GLY A 266 -22.66 0.23 20.64
C GLY A 266 -21.45 -0.68 20.69
N LYS A 267 -21.37 -1.54 21.72
CA LYS A 267 -20.31 -2.53 21.85
C LYS A 267 -20.91 -3.91 22.05
N ARG A 268 -20.48 -4.88 21.26
CA ARG A 268 -20.90 -6.28 21.34
C ARG A 268 -19.67 -7.19 21.22
N HIS A 269 -19.51 -8.12 22.17
CA HIS A 269 -18.36 -9.03 22.22
C HIS A 269 -16.98 -8.34 22.10
N GLY A 270 -16.85 -7.11 22.60
CA GLY A 270 -15.60 -6.34 22.51
C GLY A 270 -15.47 -5.46 21.26
N HIS A 271 -16.32 -5.64 20.24
CA HIS A 271 -16.28 -4.91 18.97
C HIS A 271 -17.34 -3.81 18.91
N GLU A 272 -17.03 -2.74 18.20
CA GLU A 272 -18.00 -1.67 17.93
C GLU A 272 -19.05 -2.16 16.92
N ILE A 273 -20.30 -1.77 17.14
CA ILE A 273 -21.42 -2.08 16.24
C ILE A 273 -22.26 -0.82 16.01
N ILE A 274 -22.83 -0.70 14.81
CA ILE A 274 -23.84 0.34 14.54
C ILE A 274 -25.19 -0.13 15.05
N VAL A 275 -25.81 0.68 15.90
CA VAL A 275 -27.12 0.41 16.49
C VAL A 275 -28.18 1.24 15.80
N ASN A 276 -29.20 0.58 15.28
CA ASN A 276 -30.42 1.21 14.77
C ASN A 276 -31.64 0.79 15.60
N ARG A 277 -32.82 1.34 15.30
CA ARG A 277 -34.06 1.05 16.02
C ARG A 277 -34.43 -0.45 16.00
N GLN A 278 -34.27 -1.12 14.86
CA GLN A 278 -34.57 -2.55 14.71
C GLN A 278 -33.75 -3.41 15.66
N LEU A 279 -32.44 -3.14 15.76
CA LEU A 279 -31.57 -3.87 16.65
C LEU A 279 -31.96 -3.66 18.13
N LEU A 280 -32.34 -2.43 18.52
CA LEU A 280 -32.78 -2.15 19.88
C LEU A 280 -34.06 -2.90 20.24
N ILE A 281 -35.04 -2.90 19.34
CA ILE A 281 -36.32 -3.59 19.58
C ILE A 281 -36.12 -5.09 19.63
N ALA A 282 -35.34 -5.66 18.69
CA ALA A 282 -35.03 -7.08 18.69
C ALA A 282 -34.32 -7.51 19.98
N ASN A 283 -33.33 -6.75 20.43
CA ASN A 283 -32.63 -7.05 21.68
C ASN A 283 -33.54 -6.91 22.90
N ALA A 284 -34.37 -5.86 22.98
CA ALA A 284 -35.30 -5.66 24.10
C ALA A 284 -36.36 -6.76 24.16
N PHE A 285 -36.84 -7.23 23.00
CA PHE A 285 -37.78 -8.35 22.92
C PHE A 285 -37.12 -9.67 23.35
N GLU A 286 -35.88 -9.93 22.92
CA GLU A 286 -35.10 -11.10 23.36
C GLU A 286 -34.89 -11.08 24.89
N GLU A 287 -34.55 -9.93 25.46
CA GLU A 287 -34.35 -9.73 26.90
C GLU A 287 -35.66 -9.95 27.68
N LEU A 288 -36.78 -9.42 27.18
CA LEU A 288 -38.10 -9.62 27.80
C LEU A 288 -38.52 -11.11 27.81
N ILE A 289 -38.26 -11.86 26.74
CA ILE A 289 -38.52 -13.31 26.72
C ILE A 289 -37.57 -14.03 27.69
N GLN A 290 -36.31 -13.63 27.75
CA GLN A 290 -35.32 -14.23 28.64
C GLN A 290 -35.68 -14.04 30.12
N GLU A 291 -36.17 -12.86 30.50
CA GLU A 291 -36.60 -12.55 31.86
C GLU A 291 -37.90 -13.30 32.24
N ASN A 292 -38.91 -13.28 31.36
CA ASN A 292 -40.22 -13.85 31.67
C ASN A 292 -40.29 -15.38 31.47
N ALA A 293 -39.50 -15.96 30.56
CA ALA A 293 -39.57 -17.36 30.18
C ALA A 293 -38.19 -17.94 29.77
N PRO A 294 -37.26 -18.14 30.73
CA PRO A 294 -35.87 -18.50 30.43
C PRO A 294 -35.69 -19.88 29.78
N TYR A 295 -36.56 -20.84 30.08
CA TYR A 295 -36.52 -22.16 29.43
C TYR A 295 -36.94 -22.05 27.96
N PHE A 296 -37.97 -21.25 27.67
CA PHE A 296 -38.46 -21.02 26.33
C PHE A 296 -37.46 -20.22 25.48
N HIS A 297 -36.82 -19.21 26.06
CA HIS A 297 -35.70 -18.48 25.44
C HIS A 297 -34.59 -19.42 24.97
N LYS A 298 -34.15 -20.34 25.84
CA LYS A 298 -33.11 -21.32 25.49
C LYS A 298 -33.51 -22.21 24.31
N VAL A 299 -34.78 -22.62 24.24
CA VAL A 299 -35.30 -23.43 23.12
C VAL A 299 -35.26 -22.62 21.82
N ILE A 300 -35.81 -21.39 21.82
CA ILE A 300 -35.80 -20.51 20.63
C ILE A 300 -34.36 -20.25 20.18
N ARG A 301 -33.49 -19.90 21.12
CA ARG A 301 -32.07 -19.63 20.84
C ARG A 301 -31.38 -20.86 20.25
N GLY A 302 -31.63 -22.05 20.80
CA GLY A 302 -31.10 -23.30 20.28
C GLY A 302 -31.58 -23.62 18.85
N PHE A 303 -32.85 -23.34 18.53
CA PHE A 303 -33.35 -23.47 17.16
C PHE A 303 -32.71 -22.45 16.21
N TYR A 304 -32.58 -21.19 16.65
CA TYR A 304 -31.96 -20.14 15.85
C TYR A 304 -30.47 -20.42 15.60
N ASP A 305 -29.71 -20.82 16.61
CA ASP A 305 -28.27 -21.09 16.45
C ASP A 305 -28.03 -22.35 15.59
N LYS A 306 -28.96 -23.32 15.56
CA LYS A 306 -28.84 -24.57 14.79
C LYS A 306 -29.32 -24.46 13.34
N TYR A 307 -30.42 -23.74 13.10
CA TYR A 307 -31.08 -23.67 11.78
C TYR A 307 -31.07 -22.26 11.18
N GLY A 308 -30.55 -21.27 11.91
CA GLY A 308 -30.49 -19.89 11.47
C GLY A 308 -29.71 -19.74 10.17
N TYR A 309 -30.37 -19.18 9.17
CA TYR A 309 -29.71 -18.88 7.91
C TYR A 309 -28.73 -17.72 8.10
N PRO A 310 -27.45 -17.83 7.68
CA PRO A 310 -26.45 -16.77 7.86
C PRO A 310 -26.68 -15.64 6.85
N LEU A 311 -27.80 -14.92 7.01
CA LEU A 311 -28.26 -13.89 6.10
C LEU A 311 -27.23 -12.75 6.00
N SER A 312 -26.54 -12.44 7.10
CA SER A 312 -25.44 -11.45 7.19
C SER A 312 -24.40 -11.60 6.09
N ARG A 313 -24.07 -12.84 5.68
CA ARG A 313 -23.09 -13.11 4.61
C ARG A 313 -23.58 -12.75 3.22
N LYS A 314 -24.89 -12.60 3.03
CA LYS A 314 -25.51 -12.32 1.71
C LYS A 314 -25.95 -10.87 1.56
N ILE A 315 -26.14 -10.15 2.67
CA ILE A 315 -26.66 -8.78 2.68
C ILE A 315 -25.54 -7.74 2.81
N THR A 316 -24.40 -7.99 2.15
CA THR A 316 -23.23 -7.12 2.17
C THR A 316 -23.37 -5.88 1.28
N THR A 317 -24.43 -5.81 0.46
CA THR A 317 -24.71 -4.66 -0.42
C THR A 317 -25.81 -3.79 0.14
N ALA A 318 -25.68 -2.46 -0.02
CA ALA A 318 -26.67 -1.50 0.47
C ALA A 318 -28.10 -1.80 -0.03
N LYS A 319 -28.27 -2.26 -1.28
CA LYS A 319 -29.58 -2.64 -1.82
C LYS A 319 -30.18 -3.83 -1.06
N ALA A 320 -29.39 -4.87 -0.82
CA ALA A 320 -29.84 -6.05 -0.09
C ALA A 320 -30.15 -5.71 1.38
N SER A 321 -29.27 -4.94 2.03
CA SER A 321 -29.49 -4.47 3.41
C SER A 321 -30.74 -3.61 3.54
N ASN A 322 -30.97 -2.68 2.61
CA ASN A 322 -32.17 -1.85 2.57
C ASN A 322 -33.44 -2.67 2.34
N ALA A 323 -33.40 -3.66 1.45
CA ALA A 323 -34.53 -4.55 1.20
C ALA A 323 -34.89 -5.33 2.46
N VAL A 324 -33.91 -5.92 3.14
CA VAL A 324 -34.12 -6.62 4.42
C VAL A 324 -34.65 -5.67 5.49
N TYR A 325 -34.09 -4.48 5.62
CA TYR A 325 -34.58 -3.46 6.57
C TYR A 325 -36.05 -3.13 6.36
N ILE A 326 -36.46 -2.91 5.10
CA ILE A 326 -37.85 -2.58 4.74
C ILE A 326 -38.77 -3.77 5.02
N LEU A 327 -38.36 -4.99 4.66
CA LEU A 327 -39.13 -6.22 4.91
C LEU A 327 -39.37 -6.45 6.40
N MET A 328 -38.42 -6.08 7.25
CA MET A 328 -38.53 -6.27 8.69
C MET A 328 -39.21 -5.12 9.43
N LYS A 329 -39.37 -3.96 8.78
CA LYS A 329 -39.99 -2.78 9.39
C LYS A 329 -41.35 -3.04 10.04
N PRO A 330 -42.28 -3.84 9.44
CA PRO A 330 -43.57 -4.13 10.07
C PRO A 330 -43.44 -4.85 11.41
N LEU A 331 -42.42 -5.70 11.57
CA LEU A 331 -42.16 -6.45 12.80
C LEU A 331 -41.68 -5.57 13.96
N GLU A 332 -41.34 -4.31 13.72
CA GLU A 332 -40.99 -3.37 14.80
C GLU A 332 -42.21 -2.84 15.58
N TYR A 333 -43.42 -3.11 15.10
CA TYR A 333 -44.68 -2.55 15.64
C TYR A 333 -45.60 -3.58 16.26
N PHE A 334 -45.24 -4.86 16.18
CA PHE A 334 -45.90 -5.98 16.86
C PHE A 334 -44.98 -6.48 17.97
#